data_AF-A0A936XHG8-F1
#
_entry.id   AF-A0A936XHG8-F1
#
_cell.length_a   1.000
_cell.length_b   1.000
_cell.length_c   1.000
_cell.angle_alpha   90.00
_cell.angle_beta   90.00
_cell.angle_gamma   90.00
#
_symmetry.space_group_name_H-M   'P 1'
#
loop_
_entity.id
_entity.type
_entity.pdbx_description
1 polymer ?
#
loop_
_entity_poly.entity_id
_entity_poly.type
_entity_poly.pdbx_seq_one_letter_code
_entity_poly.pdbx_strand_id
1 'polypeptide(L)'
;MSKKIGINFTNVDGTQQAIPVNAAAANLLGVMQMDLKNYDQAKLLFKQAVAFFPQFAGASQNLQACEEKTKTPGKPATPKKPGK
;
A
#
# COMPACT_ATOMS: atom_id res chain seq x y z
N MET A 1 21.14 1.17 20.41
CA MET A 1 21.01 1.17 18.93
C MET A 1 19.71 0.49 18.56
N SER A 2 18.66 1.23 18.24
CA SER A 2 17.39 0.67 17.80
C SER A 2 17.58 0.05 16.42
N LYS A 3 17.84 -1.26 16.37
CA LYS A 3 17.83 -2.02 15.11
C LYS A 3 16.47 -1.76 14.48
N LYS A 4 16.44 -1.02 13.36
CA LYS A 4 15.25 -0.87 12.52
C LYS A 4 14.82 -2.29 12.15
N ILE A 5 13.79 -2.81 12.81
CA ILE A 5 13.22 -4.12 12.49
C ILE A 5 12.61 -3.93 11.10
N GLY A 6 13.31 -4.43 10.09
CA GLY A 6 12.83 -4.52 8.73
C GLY A 6 12.42 -5.95 8.44
N ILE A 7 11.44 -6.13 7.57
CA ILE A 7 11.08 -7.42 7.00
C ILE A 7 11.62 -7.51 5.58
N ASN A 8 11.99 -8.71 5.14
CA ASN A 8 12.37 -8.92 3.75
C ASN A 8 11.10 -9.03 2.90
N PHE A 9 10.95 -8.15 1.92
CA PHE A 9 9.89 -8.19 0.93
C PHE A 9 10.50 -8.59 -0.42
N THR A 10 9.96 -9.65 -1.03
CA THR A 10 10.39 -10.10 -2.35
C THR A 10 9.61 -9.36 -3.42
N ASN A 11 10.33 -8.68 -4.30
CA ASN A 11 9.78 -7.99 -5.46
C ASN A 11 9.44 -8.99 -6.58
N VAL A 12 8.67 -8.53 -7.56
CA VAL A 12 8.25 -9.32 -8.72
C VAL A 12 9.43 -9.83 -9.55
N ASP A 13 10.55 -9.11 -9.56
CA ASP A 13 11.80 -9.49 -10.24
C ASP A 13 12.67 -10.48 -9.43
N GLY A 14 12.19 -10.95 -8.28
CA GLY A 14 12.91 -11.86 -7.38
C GLY A 14 13.92 -11.18 -6.46
N THR A 15 14.11 -9.85 -6.55
CA THR A 15 14.97 -9.11 -5.63
C THR A 15 14.32 -9.00 -4.25
N GLN A 16 15.13 -8.89 -3.20
CA GLN A 16 14.65 -8.69 -1.83
C GLN A 16 14.97 -7.27 -1.36
N GLN A 17 14.00 -6.64 -0.71
CA GLN A 17 14.17 -5.34 -0.04
C GLN A 17 13.90 -5.48 1.46
N ALA A 18 14.78 -4.89 2.27
CA ALA A 18 14.53 -4.75 3.70
C ALA A 18 13.60 -3.56 3.94
N ILE A 19 12.34 -3.84 4.28
CA ILE A 19 11.28 -2.85 4.41
C ILE A 19 10.98 -2.59 5.90
N PRO A 20 10.94 -1.33 6.36
CA PRO A 20 10.44 -1.01 7.70
C PRO A 20 9.04 -1.61 7.96
N VAL A 21 8.83 -2.20 9.13
CA VAL A 21 7.55 -2.89 9.45
C VAL A 21 6.32 -2.01 9.23
N ASN A 22 6.38 -0.71 9.52
CA ASN A 22 5.27 0.22 9.29
C ASN A 22 4.95 0.42 7.80
N ALA A 23 5.96 0.51 6.94
CA ALA A 23 5.79 0.60 5.49
C ALA A 23 5.19 -0.70 4.93
N ALA A 24 5.70 -1.85 5.37
CA ALA A 24 5.17 -3.15 4.99
C ALA A 24 3.71 -3.35 5.42
N ALA A 25 3.38 -3.00 6.67
CA ALA A 25 2.03 -3.12 7.20
C ALA A 25 1.04 -2.24 6.42
N ALA A 26 1.40 -0.98 6.14
CA ALA A 26 0.56 -0.10 5.33
C ALA A 26 0.35 -0.68 3.91
N ASN A 27 1.39 -1.23 3.29
CA ASN A 27 1.27 -1.88 1.98
C ASN A 27 0.33 -3.10 2.01
N LEU A 28 0.48 -4.00 2.98
CA LEU A 28 -0.36 -5.20 3.10
C LEU A 28 -1.83 -4.84 3.40
N LEU A 29 -2.08 -3.84 4.24
CA LEU A 29 -3.44 -3.31 4.46
C LEU A 29 -4.02 -2.73 3.16
N GLY A 30 -3.22 -2.03 2.36
CA GLY A 30 -3.63 -1.52 1.07
C GLY A 30 -4.04 -2.64 0.10
N VAL A 31 -3.27 -3.73 0.05
CA VAL A 31 -3.60 -4.93 -0.74
C VAL A 31 -4.94 -5.53 -0.30
N MET A 32 -5.15 -5.70 1.01
CA MET A 32 -6.44 -6.20 1.52
C MET A 32 -7.62 -5.27 1.16
N GLN A 33 -7.41 -3.95 1.16
CA GLN A 33 -8.44 -3.02 0.70
C GLN A 33 -8.70 -3.09 -0.80
N MET A 34 -7.69 -3.40 -1.64
CA MET A 34 -7.88 -3.68 -3.06
C MET A 34 -8.75 -4.93 -3.28
N ASP A 35 -8.52 -5.98 -2.50
CA ASP A 35 -9.31 -7.22 -2.57
C ASP A 35 -10.78 -6.96 -2.19
N LEU A 36 -11.01 -6.07 -1.22
CA LEU A 36 -12.33 -5.57 -0.85
C LEU A 36 -12.92 -4.53 -1.81
N LYS A 37 -12.20 -4.18 -2.89
CA LYS A 37 -12.56 -3.12 -3.87
C LYS A 37 -12.73 -1.72 -3.24
N ASN A 38 -12.15 -1.49 -2.06
CA ASN A 38 -12.13 -0.21 -1.37
C ASN A 38 -10.95 0.65 -1.86
N TYR A 39 -10.99 1.02 -3.14
CA TYR A 39 -9.84 1.63 -3.83
C TYR A 39 -9.37 2.96 -3.22
N ASP A 40 -10.27 3.79 -2.69
CA ASP A 40 -9.90 5.06 -2.06
C ASP A 40 -9.04 4.84 -0.79
N GLN A 41 -9.43 3.87 0.03
CA GLN A 41 -8.68 3.52 1.24
C GLN A 41 -7.37 2.80 0.87
N ALA A 42 -7.39 1.92 -0.14
CA ALA A 42 -6.19 1.26 -0.64
C ALA A 42 -5.15 2.30 -1.11
N LYS A 43 -5.59 3.30 -1.89
CA LYS A 43 -4.75 4.40 -2.37
C LYS A 43 -4.11 5.18 -1.22
N LEU A 44 -4.86 5.49 -0.16
CA LEU A 44 -4.33 6.17 1.02
C LEU A 44 -3.23 5.34 1.71
N LEU A 45 -3.48 4.04 1.87
CA LEU A 45 -2.55 3.11 2.53
C LEU A 45 -1.26 2.90 1.71
N PHE A 46 -1.35 2.78 0.39
CA PHE A 46 -0.16 2.71 -0.45
C PHE A 46 0.65 4.01 -0.43
N LYS A 47 0.00 5.18 -0.45
CA LYS A 47 0.68 6.47 -0.26
C LYS A 47 1.39 6.54 1.10
N GLN A 48 0.77 6.02 2.15
CA GLN A 48 1.38 5.97 3.48
C GLN A 48 2.60 5.03 3.50
N ALA A 49 2.53 3.87 2.85
CA ALA A 49 3.67 2.96 2.72
C ALA A 49 4.86 3.63 2.00
N VAL A 50 4.60 4.33 0.89
CA VAL A 50 5.63 5.11 0.16
C VAL A 50 6.16 6.27 1.01
N ALA A 51 5.32 6.95 1.81
CA ALA A 51 5.78 8.00 2.71
C ALA A 51 6.69 7.45 3.83
N PHE A 52 6.41 6.26 4.35
CA PHE A 52 7.24 5.60 5.35
C PHE A 52 8.55 5.06 4.76
N PHE A 53 8.52 4.56 3.52
CA PHE A 53 9.71 4.09 2.82
C PHE A 53 9.62 4.39 1.32
N PRO A 54 10.18 5.52 0.86
CA PRO A 54 10.06 5.95 -0.55
C PRO A 54 10.67 4.99 -1.56
N GLN A 55 11.58 4.12 -1.13
CA GLN A 55 12.23 3.11 -1.96
C GLN A 55 11.46 1.78 -2.01
N PHE A 56 10.27 1.68 -1.38
CA PHE A 56 9.47 0.46 -1.40
C PHE A 56 8.88 0.21 -2.80
N ALA A 57 9.55 -0.61 -3.61
CA ALA A 57 9.13 -0.85 -4.99
C ALA A 57 7.72 -1.45 -5.06
N GLY A 58 7.43 -2.44 -4.21
CA GLY A 58 6.10 -3.06 -4.13
C GLY A 58 4.97 -2.08 -3.80
N ALA A 59 5.17 -1.13 -2.88
CA ALA A 59 4.14 -0.13 -2.54
C ALA A 59 3.87 0.85 -3.69
N SER A 60 4.92 1.29 -4.39
CA SER A 60 4.78 2.16 -5.56
C SER A 60 4.03 1.47 -6.71
N GLN A 61 4.35 0.20 -6.99
CA GLN A 61 3.64 -0.60 -8.00
C GLN A 61 2.16 -0.78 -7.65
N ASN A 62 1.87 -1.09 -6.38
CA ASN A 62 0.50 -1.23 -5.89
C ASN A 62 -0.30 0.09 -5.97
N LEU A 63 0.35 1.23 -5.68
CA LEU A 63 -0.27 2.54 -5.85
C LEU A 63 -0.65 2.79 -7.31
N GLN A 64 0.25 2.53 -8.25
CA GLN A 64 -0.03 2.67 -9.68
C GLN A 64 -1.20 1.78 -10.12
N ALA A 65 -1.16 0.50 -9.76
CA ALA A 65 -2.23 -0.45 -10.09
C ALA A 65 -3.59 -0.03 -9.48
N CYS A 66 -3.59 0.51 -8.26
CA CYS A 66 -4.77 1.07 -7.61
C CYS A 66 -5.31 2.28 -8.40
N GLU A 67 -4.45 3.19 -8.83
CA GLU A 67 -4.85 4.38 -9.58
C GLU A 67 -5.43 4.01 -10.95
N GLU A 68 -4.84 3.04 -11.65
CA GLU A 68 -5.36 2.52 -12.91
C GLU A 68 -6.78 1.95 -12.76
N LYS A 69 -7.05 1.21 -11.68
CA LYS A 69 -8.40 0.70 -11.39
C LYS A 69 -9.43 1.79 -11.06
N THR A 70 -9.00 2.95 -10.57
CA THR A 70 -9.88 4.10 -10.27
C THR A 70 -10.08 5.05 -11.45
N LYS A 71 -9.26 4.95 -12.50
CA LYS A 71 -9.38 5.78 -13.72
C LYS A 71 -10.49 5.29 -14.65
N THR A 72 -10.98 4.06 -14.49
CA THR A 72 -12.26 3.64 -15.09
C THR A 72 -13.40 4.28 -14.28
N PRO A 73 -14.37 4.97 -14.92
CA PRO A 73 -15.38 5.75 -14.22
C PRO A 73 -16.41 4.84 -13.55
N GLY A 74 -16.06 4.30 -12.39
CA GLY A 74 -16.96 3.59 -11.48
C GLY A 74 -17.05 4.37 -10.18
N LYS A 75 -18.09 5.21 -10.09
CA LYS A 75 -18.61 6.01 -8.95
C LYS A 75 -17.75 6.11 -7.66
N PRO A 76 -17.59 7.33 -7.09
CA PRO A 76 -16.88 7.52 -5.82
C PRO A 76 -17.56 6.72 -4.70
N ALA A 77 -16.85 5.73 -4.16
CA ALA A 77 -17.26 5.01 -2.97
C ALA A 77 -16.96 5.90 -1.78
N THR A 78 -17.97 6.65 -1.34
CA THR A 78 -17.93 7.56 -0.19
C THR A 78 -17.15 6.96 1.00
N PRO A 79 -16.30 7.76 1.67
CA PRO A 79 -15.55 7.29 2.82
C PRO A 79 -16.53 6.89 3.93
N LYS A 80 -16.62 5.59 4.23
CA LYS A 80 -17.24 5.14 5.47
C LYS A 80 -16.32 5.55 6.61
N LYS A 81 -16.70 6.68 7.24
CA LYS A 81 -16.13 7.20 8.48
C LYS A 81 -16.01 6.05 9.49
N PRO A 82 -14.90 5.91 10.24
CA PRO A 82 -14.84 4.96 11.33
C PRO A 82 -15.96 5.30 12.32
N GLY A 83 -16.85 4.34 12.58
CA GLY A 83 -17.84 4.45 13.65
C GLY A 83 -17.13 4.65 14.97
N LYS A 84 -17.63 5.61 15.76
CA LYS A 84 -17.25 5.77 17.16
C LYS A 84 -17.57 4.52 17.96
#